data_AF-A0A150Q5Q7-F1
#
_entry.id   AF-A0A150Q5Q7-F1
#
_cell.length_a   1.000
_cell.length_b   1.000
_cell.length_c   1.000
_cell.angle_alpha   90.00
_cell.angle_beta   90.00
_cell.angle_gamma   90.00
#
_symmetry.space_group_name_H-M   'P 1'
#
loop_
_entity.id
_entity.type
_entity.pdbx_description
1 polymer ?
#
loop_
_entity_poly.entity_id
_entity_poly.type
_entity_poly.pdbx_seq_one_letter_code
_entity_poly.pdbx_strand_id
1 'polypeptide(L)'
;MSKPKSPKKSGTPAVEPTQLHIAEAAFHRAKPNLDAIPLAGLETPRLDLQAAAVQAIGVAKALSAPELRQRIAAIAAAGALDAALLEGLESVAWATWFARHKLLLTSATHSGAALPPSLVERAYETRARMLKTLEYHLDGDAEATAQLAHLRAGSGHLDLANDLSAAADMYRKHREAIQDDKRNFRGEDEKEASALAEQILRLLGATTTPEQTLWKGYQARAAKLLFRHYDEAVRVGRFLFYYDDPEGRFPNLYTATRSAPASPRPEKGDTKPDAGAVKPEAAPVVPPVIGIA
;
A
#
# COMPACT_ATOMS: atom_id res chain seq x y z
N MET A 1 14.03 23.60 -28.57
CA MET A 1 12.71 23.41 -27.95
C MET A 1 12.72 22.08 -27.21
N SER A 2 12.65 22.09 -25.88
CA SER A 2 12.74 20.87 -25.04
C SER A 2 11.38 20.58 -24.41
N LYS A 3 10.85 19.36 -24.60
CA LYS A 3 9.58 18.96 -23.96
C LYS A 3 9.81 18.69 -22.46
N PRO A 4 8.94 19.17 -21.55
CA PRO A 4 9.04 18.85 -20.13
C PRO A 4 8.74 17.36 -19.89
N LYS A 5 9.44 16.74 -18.93
CA LYS A 5 9.14 15.38 -18.45
C LYS A 5 8.12 15.45 -17.31
N SER A 6 6.93 14.90 -17.53
CA SER A 6 5.93 14.73 -16.47
C SER A 6 6.45 13.81 -15.35
N PRO A 7 6.20 14.11 -14.07
CA PRO A 7 6.60 13.24 -12.96
C PRO A 7 5.74 11.96 -12.94
N LYS A 8 6.39 10.79 -12.82
CA LYS A 8 5.68 9.54 -12.55
C LYS A 8 5.14 9.55 -11.12
N LYS A 9 3.82 9.60 -10.94
CA LYS A 9 3.19 9.23 -9.66
C LYS A 9 3.53 7.77 -9.35
N SER A 10 4.05 7.51 -8.15
CA SER A 10 4.23 6.16 -7.60
C SER A 10 2.89 5.59 -7.15
N GLY A 11 2.07 5.16 -8.11
CA GLY A 11 0.80 4.50 -7.82
C GLY A 11 1.00 3.09 -7.27
N THR A 12 0.21 2.73 -6.26
CA THR A 12 -0.11 1.33 -5.93
C THR A 12 -0.48 0.59 -7.22
N PRO A 13 0.02 -0.64 -7.48
CA PRO A 13 -0.29 -1.35 -8.71
C PRO A 13 -1.81 -1.50 -8.88
N ALA A 14 -2.31 -1.14 -10.06
CA ALA A 14 -3.71 -1.34 -10.41
C ALA A 14 -4.02 -2.85 -10.39
N VAL A 15 -5.09 -3.22 -9.70
CA VAL A 15 -5.50 -4.61 -9.54
C VAL A 15 -6.38 -4.98 -10.71
N GLU A 16 -5.98 -6.00 -11.47
CA GLU A 16 -6.78 -6.47 -12.62
C GLU A 16 -8.16 -6.93 -12.14
N PRO A 17 -9.28 -6.56 -12.82
CA PRO A 17 -10.63 -6.90 -12.38
C PRO A 17 -10.84 -8.41 -12.11
N THR A 18 -10.18 -9.26 -12.89
CA THR A 18 -10.17 -10.73 -12.72
C THR A 18 -9.58 -11.15 -11.38
N GLN A 19 -8.51 -10.50 -10.91
CA GLN A 19 -7.87 -10.80 -9.62
C GLN A 19 -8.78 -10.40 -8.45
N LEU A 20 -9.46 -9.25 -8.55
CA LEU A 20 -10.42 -8.82 -7.54
C LEU A 20 -11.58 -9.81 -7.39
N HIS A 21 -12.13 -10.32 -8.50
CA HIS A 21 -13.20 -11.33 -8.47
C HIS A 21 -12.72 -12.67 -7.87
N ILE A 22 -11.50 -13.13 -8.21
CA ILE A 22 -10.89 -14.32 -7.59
C ILE A 22 -10.75 -14.11 -6.07
N ALA A 23 -10.29 -12.94 -5.65
CA ALA A 23 -10.09 -12.60 -4.24
C ALA A 23 -11.40 -12.51 -3.45
N GLU A 24 -12.46 -11.96 -4.05
CA GLU A 24 -13.82 -11.90 -3.48
C GLU A 24 -14.41 -13.32 -3.34
N ALA A 25 -14.35 -14.14 -4.40
CA ALA A 25 -14.81 -15.52 -4.37
C ALA A 25 -14.02 -16.41 -3.40
N ALA A 26 -12.72 -16.14 -3.20
CA ALA A 26 -11.90 -16.82 -2.20
C ALA A 26 -12.26 -16.37 -0.77
N PHE A 27 -12.52 -15.08 -0.55
CA PHE A 27 -12.99 -14.56 0.74
C PHE A 27 -14.34 -15.17 1.13
N HIS A 28 -15.31 -15.22 0.21
CA HIS A 28 -16.62 -15.84 0.49
C HIS A 28 -16.51 -17.32 0.85
N ARG A 29 -15.62 -18.09 0.20
CA ARG A 29 -15.32 -19.49 0.57
C ARG A 29 -14.61 -19.61 1.92
N ALA A 30 -13.70 -18.70 2.25
CA ALA A 30 -13.02 -18.69 3.54
C ALA A 30 -13.90 -18.19 4.70
N LYS A 31 -14.98 -17.44 4.43
CA LYS A 31 -15.75 -16.71 5.44
C LYS A 31 -16.20 -17.56 6.64
N PRO A 32 -16.74 -18.80 6.50
CA PRO A 32 -17.12 -19.61 7.66
C PRO A 32 -15.94 -19.90 8.60
N ASN A 33 -14.76 -20.17 8.03
CA ASN A 33 -13.53 -20.40 8.80
C ASN A 33 -13.00 -19.11 9.44
N LEU A 34 -13.26 -17.94 8.84
CA LEU A 34 -12.94 -16.64 9.44
C LEU A 34 -13.89 -16.28 10.60
N ASP A 35 -15.19 -16.50 10.41
CA ASP A 35 -16.23 -16.22 11.42
C ASP A 35 -16.00 -17.07 12.68
N ALA A 36 -15.61 -18.34 12.51
CA ALA A 36 -15.30 -19.27 13.58
C ALA A 36 -14.08 -18.89 14.44
N ILE A 37 -13.21 -17.98 13.97
CA ILE A 37 -12.09 -17.47 14.78
C ILE A 37 -12.61 -16.33 15.69
N PRO A 38 -12.49 -16.42 17.02
CA PRO A 38 -12.81 -15.31 17.92
C PRO A 38 -11.93 -14.10 17.68
N LEU A 39 -12.47 -12.88 17.82
CA LEU A 39 -11.68 -11.64 17.73
C LEU A 39 -10.87 -11.35 19.00
N ALA A 40 -11.29 -11.86 20.14
CA ALA A 40 -10.60 -11.66 21.42
C ALA A 40 -9.19 -12.27 21.37
N GLY A 41 -8.17 -11.46 21.68
CA GLY A 41 -6.77 -11.88 21.66
C GLY A 41 -6.11 -11.95 20.28
N LEU A 42 -6.77 -11.54 19.19
CA LEU A 42 -6.11 -11.41 17.89
C LEU A 42 -5.36 -10.08 17.79
N GLU A 43 -4.03 -10.15 17.70
CA GLU A 43 -3.22 -9.01 17.26
C GLU A 43 -3.29 -8.84 15.73
N THR A 44 -3.36 -7.59 15.25
CA THR A 44 -3.12 -7.27 13.84
C THR A 44 -1.62 -7.23 13.56
N PRO A 45 -1.06 -8.09 12.69
CA PRO A 45 0.37 -8.14 12.45
C PRO A 45 0.97 -6.83 11.91
N ARG A 46 2.17 -6.47 12.37
CA ARG A 46 2.89 -5.26 11.96
C ARG A 46 3.66 -5.47 10.64
N LEU A 47 2.94 -5.78 9.57
CA LEU A 47 3.45 -5.95 8.20
C LEU A 47 2.36 -5.65 7.15
N ASP A 48 2.75 -5.53 5.88
CA ASP A 48 1.79 -5.42 4.78
C ASP A 48 1.20 -6.79 4.41
N LEU A 49 -0.08 -7.00 4.77
CA LEU A 49 -0.80 -8.23 4.51
C LEU A 49 -1.17 -8.45 3.03
N GLN A 50 -1.17 -7.42 2.18
CA GLN A 50 -1.30 -7.64 0.72
C GLN A 50 0.01 -8.16 0.14
N ALA A 51 1.15 -7.58 0.52
CA ALA A 51 2.47 -8.09 0.12
C ALA A 51 2.71 -9.51 0.65
N ALA A 52 2.32 -9.82 1.89
CA ALA A 52 2.41 -11.17 2.45
C ALA A 52 1.48 -12.17 1.76
N ALA A 53 0.26 -11.77 1.40
CA ALA A 53 -0.64 -12.62 0.61
C ALA A 53 -0.07 -12.93 -0.78
N VAL A 54 0.54 -11.95 -1.46
CA VAL A 54 1.20 -12.17 -2.76
C VAL A 54 2.37 -13.16 -2.63
N GLN A 55 3.18 -13.05 -1.57
CA GLN A 55 4.24 -14.04 -1.29
C GLN A 55 3.68 -15.44 -1.00
N ALA A 56 2.56 -15.54 -0.27
CA ALA A 56 1.88 -16.81 0.00
C ALA A 56 1.27 -17.45 -1.25
N ILE A 57 0.72 -16.67 -2.18
CA ILE A 57 0.27 -17.15 -3.50
C ILE A 57 1.47 -17.67 -4.31
N GLY A 58 2.62 -16.98 -4.25
CA GLY A 58 3.88 -17.45 -4.86
C GLY A 58 4.33 -18.81 -4.32
N VAL A 59 4.34 -18.98 -2.99
CA VAL A 59 4.68 -20.25 -2.32
C VAL A 59 3.68 -21.37 -2.65
N ALA A 60 2.37 -21.08 -2.64
CA ALA A 60 1.35 -22.06 -3.03
C ALA A 60 1.53 -22.54 -4.49
N LYS A 61 1.84 -21.60 -5.40
CA LYS A 61 2.14 -21.91 -6.80
C LYS A 61 3.44 -22.70 -6.96
N ALA A 62 4.46 -22.46 -6.13
CA ALA A 62 5.68 -23.26 -6.14
C ALA A 62 5.41 -24.71 -5.69
N LEU A 63 4.73 -24.89 -4.56
CA LEU A 63 4.40 -26.22 -4.01
C LEU A 63 3.42 -27.02 -4.88
N SER A 64 2.63 -26.36 -5.74
CA SER A 64 1.72 -27.05 -6.67
C SER A 64 2.37 -27.59 -7.95
N ALA A 65 3.71 -27.53 -8.08
CA ALA A 65 4.43 -28.29 -9.11
C ALA A 65 4.12 -29.80 -9.02
N PRO A 66 3.92 -30.55 -10.14
CA PRO A 66 3.51 -31.95 -10.10
C PRO A 66 4.43 -32.86 -9.29
N GLU A 67 5.74 -32.67 -9.43
CA GLU A 67 6.80 -33.46 -8.79
C GLU A 67 6.85 -33.21 -7.28
N LEU A 68 6.56 -31.97 -6.86
CA LEU A 68 6.44 -31.62 -5.44
C LEU A 68 5.14 -32.16 -4.85
N ARG A 69 4.00 -32.07 -5.57
CA ARG A 69 2.73 -32.65 -5.12
C ARG A 69 2.84 -34.15 -4.81
N GLN A 70 3.58 -34.92 -5.62
CA GLN A 70 3.83 -36.33 -5.31
C GLN A 70 4.62 -36.53 -4.00
N ARG A 71 5.68 -35.73 -3.78
CA ARG A 71 6.48 -35.78 -2.53
C ARG A 71 5.67 -35.34 -1.31
N ILE A 72 4.88 -34.27 -1.45
CA ILE A 72 3.98 -33.75 -0.41
C ILE A 72 2.93 -34.81 -0.04
N ALA A 73 2.31 -35.47 -1.03
CA ALA A 73 1.34 -36.54 -0.80
C ALA A 73 1.96 -37.74 -0.04
N ALA A 74 3.21 -38.10 -0.33
CA ALA A 74 3.92 -39.15 0.41
C ALA A 74 4.19 -38.77 1.88
N ILE A 75 4.55 -37.51 2.15
CA ILE A 75 4.75 -37.00 3.53
C ILE A 75 3.40 -36.89 4.27
N ALA A 76 2.32 -36.52 3.56
CA ALA A 76 0.96 -36.50 4.10
C ALA A 76 0.47 -37.91 4.49
N ALA A 77 0.71 -38.92 3.64
CA ALA A 77 0.37 -40.31 3.90
C ALA A 77 1.11 -40.89 5.13
N ALA A 78 2.28 -40.35 5.47
CA ALA A 78 3.01 -40.67 6.71
C ALA A 78 2.50 -39.89 7.96
N GLY A 79 1.45 -39.08 7.83
CA GLY A 79 0.89 -38.27 8.93
C GLY A 79 1.76 -37.10 9.39
N ALA A 80 2.80 -36.74 8.62
CA ALA A 80 3.79 -35.75 9.03
C ALA A 80 3.44 -34.30 8.62
N LEU A 81 2.39 -34.08 7.82
CA LEU A 81 1.86 -32.76 7.45
C LEU A 81 0.32 -32.74 7.31
N ASP A 82 -0.27 -31.55 7.50
CA ASP A 82 -1.69 -31.26 7.30
C ASP A 82 -1.91 -30.77 5.85
N ALA A 83 -2.26 -31.70 4.95
CA ALA A 83 -2.39 -31.42 3.52
C ALA A 83 -3.44 -30.35 3.21
N ALA A 84 -4.50 -30.23 4.02
CA ALA A 84 -5.55 -29.25 3.83
C ALA A 84 -5.03 -27.80 4.04
N LEU A 85 -3.99 -27.60 4.86
CA LEU A 85 -3.34 -26.29 5.01
C LEU A 85 -2.50 -25.91 3.79
N LEU A 86 -1.95 -26.88 3.06
CA LEU A 86 -1.20 -26.63 1.83
C LEU A 86 -2.15 -26.35 0.66
N GLU A 87 -3.19 -27.17 0.51
CA GLU A 87 -4.23 -26.98 -0.52
C GLU A 87 -5.03 -25.69 -0.30
N GLY A 88 -5.31 -25.32 0.95
CA GLY A 88 -6.02 -24.10 1.30
C GLY A 88 -5.23 -22.81 1.14
N LEU A 89 -3.88 -22.86 1.07
CA LEU A 89 -3.01 -21.69 1.19
C LEU A 89 -3.33 -20.58 0.19
N GLU A 90 -3.49 -20.90 -1.10
CA GLU A 90 -3.79 -19.89 -2.12
C GLU A 90 -5.15 -19.22 -1.86
N SER A 91 -6.18 -19.98 -1.49
CA SER A 91 -7.51 -19.43 -1.21
C SER A 91 -7.51 -18.55 0.05
N VAL A 92 -6.74 -18.91 1.08
CA VAL A 92 -6.61 -18.11 2.30
C VAL A 92 -5.76 -16.85 2.06
N ALA A 93 -4.74 -16.92 1.22
CA ALA A 93 -3.95 -15.77 0.82
C ALA A 93 -4.80 -14.76 0.02
N TRP A 94 -5.55 -15.22 -0.99
CA TRP A 94 -6.50 -14.37 -1.73
C TRP A 94 -7.58 -13.75 -0.83
N ALA A 95 -8.15 -14.52 0.12
CA ALA A 95 -9.08 -14.00 1.12
C ALA A 95 -8.46 -12.92 2.03
N THR A 96 -7.19 -13.09 2.42
CA THR A 96 -6.44 -12.11 3.24
C THR A 96 -6.15 -10.83 2.46
N TRP A 97 -5.74 -10.96 1.20
CA TRP A 97 -5.55 -9.84 0.29
C TRP A 97 -6.84 -9.02 0.14
N PHE A 98 -7.99 -9.70 -0.03
CA PHE A 98 -9.30 -9.08 -0.18
C PHE A 98 -9.76 -8.36 1.08
N ALA A 99 -9.63 -8.98 2.26
CA ALA A 99 -9.99 -8.35 3.53
C ALA A 99 -9.17 -7.06 3.77
N ARG A 100 -7.87 -7.07 3.43
CA ARG A 100 -7.02 -5.89 3.47
C ARG A 100 -7.43 -4.83 2.44
N HIS A 101 -7.78 -5.24 1.22
CA HIS A 101 -8.26 -4.34 0.16
C HIS A 101 -9.56 -3.62 0.56
N LYS A 102 -10.57 -4.33 1.08
CA LYS A 102 -11.83 -3.73 1.55
C LYS A 102 -11.62 -2.81 2.76
N LEU A 103 -10.69 -3.12 3.68
CA LEU A 103 -10.34 -2.17 4.74
C LEU A 103 -9.71 -0.88 4.18
N LEU A 104 -8.77 -0.99 3.24
CA LEU A 104 -8.17 0.18 2.59
C LEU A 104 -9.20 1.04 1.86
N LEU A 105 -10.13 0.40 1.13
CA LEU A 105 -11.21 1.09 0.43
C LEU A 105 -12.14 1.82 1.40
N THR A 106 -12.57 1.16 2.48
CA THR A 106 -13.47 1.75 3.50
C THR A 106 -12.78 2.77 4.41
N SER A 107 -11.46 2.72 4.54
CA SER A 107 -10.66 3.82 5.11
C SER A 107 -10.62 5.04 4.19
N ALA A 108 -10.51 4.85 2.88
CA ALA A 108 -10.46 5.96 1.92
C ALA A 108 -11.83 6.67 1.75
N THR A 109 -12.93 5.91 1.68
CA THR A 109 -14.27 6.46 1.41
C THR A 109 -14.96 7.13 2.60
N HIS A 110 -14.56 6.82 3.85
CA HIS A 110 -15.23 7.40 5.04
C HIS A 110 -14.66 8.75 5.50
N SER A 111 -13.81 9.40 4.72
CA SER A 111 -13.22 10.72 5.04
C SER A 111 -14.22 11.90 5.00
N GLY A 112 -15.52 11.64 5.19
CA GLY A 112 -16.63 12.58 4.95
C GLY A 112 -17.90 12.41 5.80
N ALA A 113 -17.90 11.62 6.89
CA ALA A 113 -19.12 11.39 7.69
C ALA A 113 -18.90 11.24 9.22
N ALA A 114 -17.80 11.77 9.75
CA ALA A 114 -17.37 11.60 11.15
C ALA A 114 -17.22 12.91 11.95
N LEU A 115 -17.63 14.06 11.41
CA LEU A 115 -17.35 15.38 12.00
C LEU A 115 -18.58 16.03 12.67
N PRO A 116 -18.39 16.79 13.77
CA PRO A 116 -19.44 17.63 14.33
C PRO A 116 -19.94 18.67 13.30
N PRO A 117 -21.26 18.84 13.10
CA PRO A 117 -21.79 19.78 12.09
C PRO A 117 -21.26 21.22 12.24
N SER A 118 -21.15 21.72 13.47
CA SER A 118 -20.62 23.06 13.76
C SER A 118 -19.12 23.23 13.48
N LEU A 119 -18.34 22.14 13.42
CA LEU A 119 -16.95 22.17 12.94
C LEU A 119 -16.93 22.32 11.42
N VAL A 120 -17.79 21.56 10.73
CA VAL A 120 -17.90 21.56 9.26
C VAL A 120 -18.42 22.90 8.74
N GLU A 121 -19.44 23.45 9.38
CA GLU A 121 -20.02 24.77 9.10
C GLU A 121 -18.96 25.88 9.21
N ARG A 122 -18.31 26.01 10.37
CA ARG A 122 -17.25 26.99 10.63
C ARG A 122 -16.05 26.83 9.69
N ALA A 123 -15.71 25.60 9.31
CA ALA A 123 -14.68 25.30 8.31
C ALA A 123 -15.07 25.80 6.90
N TYR A 124 -16.31 25.56 6.45
CA TYR A 124 -16.78 26.09 5.16
C TYR A 124 -16.92 27.61 5.16
N GLU A 125 -17.39 28.23 6.24
CA GLU A 125 -17.44 29.70 6.38
C GLU A 125 -16.05 30.34 6.29
N THR A 126 -15.08 29.78 7.01
CA THR A 126 -13.68 30.25 7.02
C THR A 126 -13.07 30.12 5.63
N ARG A 127 -13.18 28.94 5.00
CA ARG A 127 -12.75 28.71 3.62
C ARG A 127 -13.40 29.67 2.63
N ALA A 128 -14.72 29.90 2.71
CA ALA A 128 -15.43 30.80 1.81
C ALA A 128 -14.96 32.26 1.96
N ARG A 129 -14.76 32.73 3.20
CA ARG A 129 -14.19 34.05 3.51
C ARG A 129 -12.77 34.21 2.97
N MET A 130 -11.92 33.21 3.17
CA MET A 130 -10.52 33.23 2.72
C MET A 130 -10.40 33.20 1.20
N LEU A 131 -11.07 32.26 0.52
CA LEU A 131 -11.02 32.15 -0.94
C LEU A 131 -11.55 33.42 -1.62
N LYS A 132 -12.56 34.08 -1.04
CA LYS A 132 -13.10 35.36 -1.55
C LYS A 132 -12.12 36.52 -1.35
N THR A 133 -11.40 36.55 -0.23
CA THR A 133 -10.36 37.57 0.02
C THR A 133 -9.20 37.39 -0.96
N LEU A 134 -8.69 36.16 -1.09
CA LEU A 134 -7.60 35.86 -2.03
C LEU A 134 -7.99 36.17 -3.49
N GLU A 135 -9.18 35.79 -3.93
CA GLU A 135 -9.68 36.10 -5.27
C GLU A 135 -9.78 37.60 -5.55
N TYR A 136 -10.18 38.41 -4.55
CA TYR A 136 -10.37 39.85 -4.76
C TYR A 136 -9.05 40.63 -4.91
N HIS A 137 -7.93 40.12 -4.39
CA HIS A 137 -6.62 40.79 -4.45
C HIS A 137 -5.61 40.12 -5.39
N LEU A 138 -5.89 38.90 -5.86
CA LEU A 138 -4.97 38.08 -6.67
C LEU A 138 -5.56 37.67 -8.04
N ASP A 139 -6.60 38.35 -8.51
CA ASP A 139 -7.24 38.09 -9.82
C ASP A 139 -6.27 38.30 -11.01
N GLY A 140 -5.33 39.24 -10.88
CA GLY A 140 -4.23 39.46 -11.83
C GLY A 140 -3.09 38.44 -11.75
N ASP A 141 -3.05 37.58 -10.72
CA ASP A 141 -2.03 36.54 -10.57
C ASP A 141 -2.57 35.20 -11.11
N ALA A 142 -2.01 34.76 -12.24
CA ALA A 142 -2.40 33.52 -12.90
C ALA A 142 -2.01 32.24 -12.13
N GLU A 143 -0.96 32.28 -11.29
CA GLU A 143 -0.57 31.16 -10.41
C GLU A 143 -1.56 31.05 -9.25
N ALA A 144 -1.83 32.17 -8.56
CA ALA A 144 -2.79 32.22 -7.46
C ALA A 144 -4.21 31.88 -7.94
N THR A 145 -4.64 32.41 -9.09
CA THR A 145 -5.95 32.09 -9.70
C THR A 145 -6.08 30.61 -10.05
N ALA A 146 -5.04 29.98 -10.60
CA ALA A 146 -5.03 28.54 -10.84
C ALA A 146 -5.08 27.71 -9.54
N GLN A 147 -4.38 28.17 -8.49
CA GLN A 147 -4.44 27.55 -7.16
C GLN A 147 -5.85 27.65 -6.56
N LEU A 148 -6.47 28.83 -6.57
CA LEU A 148 -7.84 29.05 -6.07
C LEU A 148 -8.88 28.21 -6.84
N ALA A 149 -8.72 28.06 -8.16
CA ALA A 149 -9.56 27.19 -8.98
C ALA A 149 -9.41 25.71 -8.58
N HIS A 150 -8.19 25.26 -8.22
CA HIS A 150 -7.98 23.90 -7.74
C HIS A 150 -8.67 23.65 -6.39
N LEU A 151 -8.54 24.56 -5.42
CA LEU A 151 -9.19 24.43 -4.11
C LEU A 151 -10.72 24.34 -4.25
N ARG A 152 -11.31 25.10 -5.18
CA ARG A 152 -12.75 25.08 -5.45
C ARG A 152 -13.29 23.76 -6.01
N ALA A 153 -12.43 22.94 -6.62
CA ALA A 153 -12.83 21.69 -7.25
C ALA A 153 -12.90 20.49 -6.28
N GLY A 154 -12.36 20.61 -5.06
CA GLY A 154 -12.41 19.57 -4.03
C GLY A 154 -13.80 19.38 -3.42
N SER A 155 -14.06 18.19 -2.87
CA SER A 155 -15.33 17.87 -2.21
C SER A 155 -15.18 16.81 -1.10
N GLY A 156 -15.88 17.01 0.02
CA GLY A 156 -15.73 16.18 1.23
C GLY A 156 -14.79 16.80 2.26
N HIS A 157 -14.65 16.16 3.42
CA HIS A 157 -13.99 16.80 4.56
C HIS A 157 -12.46 16.72 4.54
N LEU A 158 -11.87 15.70 3.90
CA LEU A 158 -10.42 15.67 3.67
C LEU A 158 -9.98 16.81 2.75
N ASP A 159 -10.70 17.03 1.66
CA ASP A 159 -10.48 18.16 0.74
C ASP A 159 -10.68 19.50 1.47
N LEU A 160 -11.71 19.64 2.30
CA LEU A 160 -11.93 20.83 3.13
C LEU A 160 -10.73 21.15 4.06
N ALA A 161 -10.08 20.14 4.66
CA ALA A 161 -8.90 20.35 5.50
C ALA A 161 -7.64 20.70 4.67
N ASN A 162 -7.48 20.09 3.49
CA ASN A 162 -6.41 20.43 2.55
C ASN A 162 -6.58 21.88 2.05
N ASP A 163 -7.81 22.28 1.71
CA ASP A 163 -8.16 23.62 1.24
C ASP A 163 -7.93 24.68 2.30
N LEU A 164 -8.30 24.42 3.56
CA LEU A 164 -8.03 25.33 4.68
C LEU A 164 -6.51 25.50 4.91
N SER A 165 -5.75 24.42 4.82
CA SER A 165 -4.28 24.46 4.94
C SER A 165 -3.66 25.29 3.81
N ALA A 166 -4.07 25.03 2.56
CA ALA A 166 -3.59 25.77 1.40
C ALA A 166 -4.01 27.25 1.43
N ALA A 167 -5.24 27.56 1.88
CA ALA A 167 -5.71 28.93 2.04
C ALA A 167 -4.93 29.69 3.13
N ALA A 168 -4.54 29.03 4.23
CA ALA A 168 -3.68 29.60 5.25
C ALA A 168 -2.27 29.90 4.70
N ASP A 169 -1.67 28.99 3.95
CA ASP A 169 -0.36 29.22 3.33
C ASP A 169 -0.42 30.34 2.26
N MET A 170 -1.51 30.45 1.49
CA MET A 170 -1.74 31.60 0.60
C MET A 170 -1.91 32.92 1.37
N TYR A 171 -2.66 32.91 2.49
CA TYR A 171 -2.80 34.06 3.38
C TYR A 171 -1.46 34.55 3.94
N ARG A 172 -0.55 33.62 4.23
CA ARG A 172 0.82 33.93 4.68
C ARG A 172 1.70 34.45 3.54
N LYS A 173 1.68 33.78 2.37
CA LYS A 173 2.46 34.15 1.17
C LYS A 173 2.09 35.53 0.63
N HIS A 174 0.81 35.89 0.65
CA HIS A 174 0.26 37.13 0.07
C HIS A 174 -0.20 38.14 1.13
N ARG A 175 0.27 38.03 2.38
CA ARG A 175 -0.19 38.81 3.54
C ARG A 175 -0.22 40.32 3.28
N GLU A 176 0.85 40.86 2.69
CA GLU A 176 1.00 42.29 2.40
C GLU A 176 -0.06 42.83 1.43
N ALA A 177 -0.55 42.00 0.50
CA ALA A 177 -1.57 42.39 -0.47
C ALA A 177 -3.00 42.35 0.10
N ILE A 178 -3.28 41.50 1.10
CA ILE A 178 -4.64 41.24 1.59
C ILE A 178 -4.98 41.90 2.94
N GLN A 179 -3.97 42.28 3.73
CA GLN A 179 -4.16 42.67 5.14
C GLN A 179 -5.00 43.94 5.36
N ASP A 180 -5.05 44.84 4.38
CA ASP A 180 -5.80 46.10 4.46
C ASP A 180 -7.27 45.99 4.02
N ASP A 181 -7.75 44.79 3.67
CA ASP A 181 -9.15 44.53 3.31
C ASP A 181 -10.09 44.58 4.53
N LYS A 182 -10.61 45.76 4.81
CA LYS A 182 -11.56 46.03 5.90
C LYS A 182 -12.93 45.35 5.73
N ARG A 183 -13.18 44.61 4.64
CA ARG A 183 -14.47 43.97 4.32
C ARG A 183 -14.44 42.45 4.48
N ASN A 184 -13.41 41.79 3.93
CA ASN A 184 -13.34 40.33 3.85
C ASN A 184 -12.27 39.73 4.78
N PHE A 185 -11.09 40.34 4.87
CA PHE A 185 -9.95 39.82 5.63
C PHE A 185 -10.19 39.85 7.15
N ARG A 186 -9.69 38.83 7.86
CA ARG A 186 -9.56 38.80 9.32
C ARG A 186 -8.15 38.34 9.69
N GLY A 187 -7.51 39.02 10.63
CA GLY A 187 -6.12 38.73 11.02
C GLY A 187 -5.86 37.32 11.57
N GLU A 188 -6.89 36.67 12.13
CA GLU A 188 -6.84 35.31 12.67
C GLU A 188 -7.19 34.21 11.66
N ASP A 189 -7.73 34.52 10.47
CA ASP A 189 -8.25 33.50 9.51
C ASP A 189 -7.21 32.43 9.16
N GLU A 190 -5.95 32.83 8.97
CA GLU A 190 -4.81 31.93 8.71
C GLU A 190 -4.65 30.85 9.80
N LYS A 191 -4.76 31.27 11.06
CA LYS A 191 -4.56 30.45 12.26
C LYS A 191 -5.81 29.65 12.59
N GLU A 192 -6.99 30.23 12.38
CA GLU A 192 -8.29 29.54 12.48
C GLU A 192 -8.38 28.41 11.45
N ALA A 193 -8.07 28.67 10.18
CA ALA A 193 -8.04 27.65 9.14
C ALA A 193 -7.04 26.53 9.41
N SER A 194 -5.82 26.87 9.87
CA SER A 194 -4.80 25.89 10.27
C SER A 194 -5.30 24.98 11.40
N ALA A 195 -5.92 25.55 12.44
CA ALA A 195 -6.45 24.79 13.57
C ALA A 195 -7.67 23.93 13.21
N LEU A 196 -8.56 24.45 12.36
CA LEU A 196 -9.72 23.71 11.84
C LEU A 196 -9.27 22.53 10.96
N ALA A 197 -8.27 22.72 10.09
CA ALA A 197 -7.69 21.65 9.28
C ALA A 197 -7.09 20.54 10.17
N GLU A 198 -6.29 20.90 11.18
CA GLU A 198 -5.71 19.92 12.11
C GLU A 198 -6.80 19.16 12.88
N GLN A 199 -7.83 19.85 13.37
CA GLN A 199 -8.94 19.25 14.10
C GLN A 199 -9.75 18.29 13.22
N ILE A 200 -10.01 18.66 11.95
CA ILE A 200 -10.66 17.80 10.97
C ILE A 200 -9.82 16.54 10.73
N LEU A 201 -8.55 16.68 10.37
CA LEU A 201 -7.65 15.55 10.10
C LEU A 201 -7.54 14.59 11.31
N ARG A 202 -7.47 15.15 12.53
CA ARG A 202 -7.45 14.38 13.78
C ARG A 202 -8.73 13.58 14.00
N LEU A 203 -9.91 14.16 13.74
CA LEU A 203 -11.21 13.48 13.91
C LEU A 203 -11.49 12.44 12.82
N LEU A 204 -11.11 12.72 11.57
CA LEU A 204 -11.15 11.75 10.48
C LEU A 204 -10.22 10.55 10.74
N GLY A 205 -9.06 10.78 11.37
CA GLY A 205 -8.14 9.72 11.78
C GLY A 205 -8.57 8.93 13.04
N ALA A 206 -9.40 9.51 13.91
CA ALA A 206 -9.82 8.90 15.17
C ALA A 206 -11.06 7.99 15.05
N THR A 207 -11.96 8.28 14.10
CA THR A 207 -13.31 7.70 14.09
C THR A 207 -13.40 6.46 13.20
N THR A 208 -13.31 5.27 13.80
CA THR A 208 -13.45 3.99 13.07
C THR A 208 -14.93 3.61 12.88
N THR A 209 -15.36 3.33 11.65
CA THR A 209 -16.77 2.94 11.39
C THR A 209 -17.10 1.51 11.80
N PRO A 210 -18.38 1.13 11.88
CA PRO A 210 -18.79 -0.27 11.95
C PRO A 210 -18.23 -1.12 10.79
N GLU A 211 -18.17 -0.58 9.57
CA GLU A 211 -17.66 -1.32 8.41
C GLU A 211 -16.13 -1.47 8.43
N GLN A 212 -15.38 -0.42 8.79
CA GLN A 212 -13.94 -0.50 9.01
C GLN A 212 -13.62 -1.43 10.18
N THR A 213 -14.43 -1.44 11.24
CA THR A 213 -14.30 -2.38 12.37
C THR A 213 -14.51 -3.82 11.90
N LEU A 214 -15.53 -4.05 11.06
CA LEU A 214 -15.80 -5.34 10.42
C LEU A 214 -14.63 -5.82 9.55
N TRP A 215 -14.13 -4.99 8.64
CA TRP A 215 -13.01 -5.35 7.76
C TRP A 215 -11.67 -5.45 8.51
N LYS A 216 -11.42 -4.65 9.55
CA LYS A 216 -10.28 -4.80 10.46
C LYS A 216 -10.35 -6.12 11.23
N GLY A 217 -11.55 -6.53 11.65
CA GLY A 217 -11.80 -7.83 12.25
C GLY A 217 -11.53 -8.99 11.29
N TYR A 218 -12.03 -8.93 10.05
CA TYR A 218 -11.71 -9.93 9.03
C TYR A 218 -10.21 -9.93 8.67
N GLN A 219 -9.54 -8.78 8.62
CA GLN A 219 -8.10 -8.69 8.38
C GLN A 219 -7.30 -9.44 9.46
N ALA A 220 -7.65 -9.28 10.74
CA ALA A 220 -6.99 -9.99 11.85
C ALA A 220 -7.21 -11.51 11.76
N ARG A 221 -8.45 -11.95 11.49
CA ARG A 221 -8.81 -13.36 11.32
C ARG A 221 -8.12 -14.00 10.13
N ALA A 222 -8.12 -13.32 8.98
CA ALA A 222 -7.52 -13.79 7.75
C ALA A 222 -6.00 -13.88 7.89
N ALA A 223 -5.36 -12.90 8.55
CA ALA A 223 -3.95 -13.00 8.91
C ALA A 223 -3.64 -14.21 9.81
N LYS A 224 -4.44 -14.46 10.86
CA LYS A 224 -4.26 -15.64 11.73
C LYS A 224 -4.40 -16.97 10.97
N LEU A 225 -5.35 -17.03 10.02
CA LEU A 225 -5.55 -18.19 9.16
C LEU A 225 -4.40 -18.35 8.14
N LEU A 226 -3.95 -17.26 7.53
CA LEU A 226 -2.83 -17.22 6.59
C LEU A 226 -1.53 -17.70 7.22
N PHE A 227 -1.17 -17.21 8.41
CA PHE A 227 0.02 -17.67 9.10
C PHE A 227 -0.05 -19.19 9.36
N ARG A 228 -1.18 -19.73 9.83
CA ARG A 228 -1.33 -21.21 10.00
C ARG A 228 -1.08 -21.99 8.71
N HIS A 229 -1.54 -21.51 7.55
CA HIS A 229 -1.33 -22.20 6.27
C HIS A 229 0.11 -22.01 5.75
N TYR A 230 0.67 -20.81 5.93
CA TYR A 230 1.99 -20.45 5.45
C TYR A 230 3.12 -21.08 6.27
N ASP A 231 2.99 -21.16 7.60
CA ASP A 231 3.97 -21.79 8.48
C ASP A 231 4.12 -23.29 8.13
N GLU A 232 3.03 -23.97 7.78
CA GLU A 232 3.04 -25.36 7.29
C GLU A 232 3.70 -25.48 5.91
N ALA A 233 3.40 -24.55 4.99
CA ALA A 233 4.03 -24.49 3.67
C ALA A 233 5.53 -24.18 3.73
N VAL A 234 5.97 -23.35 4.66
CA VAL A 234 7.39 -23.11 4.95
C VAL A 234 8.03 -24.36 5.56
N ARG A 235 7.39 -25.02 6.53
CA ARG A 235 7.89 -26.26 7.15
C ARG A 235 8.16 -27.35 6.11
N VAL A 236 7.19 -27.58 5.22
CA VAL A 236 7.28 -28.60 4.16
C VAL A 236 8.20 -28.16 3.03
N GLY A 237 8.15 -26.89 2.61
CA GLY A 237 9.02 -26.32 1.59
C GLY A 237 10.50 -26.39 1.98
N ARG A 238 10.86 -25.93 3.19
CA ARG A 238 12.25 -25.98 3.68
C ARG A 238 12.76 -27.40 3.91
N PHE A 239 11.90 -28.35 4.25
CA PHE A 239 12.27 -29.77 4.31
C PHE A 239 12.60 -30.32 2.91
N LEU A 240 11.74 -30.05 1.91
CA LEU A 240 11.94 -30.52 0.53
C LEU A 240 13.11 -29.85 -0.20
N PHE A 241 13.45 -28.62 0.18
CA PHE A 241 14.52 -27.80 -0.42
C PHE A 241 15.70 -27.54 0.55
N TYR A 242 15.91 -28.41 1.54
CA TYR A 242 16.90 -28.20 2.61
C TYR A 242 18.33 -27.91 2.12
N TYR A 243 18.72 -28.48 0.96
CA TYR A 243 20.03 -28.30 0.33
C TYR A 243 20.02 -27.30 -0.86
N ASP A 244 18.92 -26.58 -1.08
CA ASP A 244 18.66 -25.76 -2.27
C ASP A 244 17.92 -24.46 -1.89
N ASP A 245 18.62 -23.56 -1.18
CA ASP A 245 18.13 -22.25 -0.69
C ASP A 245 16.72 -22.29 -0.04
N PRO A 246 16.55 -23.00 1.09
CA PRO A 246 15.25 -23.12 1.75
C PRO A 246 14.76 -21.78 2.32
N GLU A 247 15.64 -20.92 2.82
CA GLU A 247 15.29 -19.58 3.32
C GLU A 247 14.89 -18.59 2.21
N GLY A 248 15.55 -18.60 1.04
CA GLY A 248 15.20 -17.73 -0.08
C GLY A 248 13.95 -18.18 -0.82
N ARG A 249 13.75 -19.50 -0.98
CA ARG A 249 12.53 -20.08 -1.59
C ARG A 249 11.30 -20.00 -0.68
N PHE A 250 11.48 -20.18 0.64
CA PHE A 250 10.41 -20.18 1.63
C PHE A 250 10.73 -19.19 2.77
N PRO A 251 10.74 -17.88 2.49
CA PRO A 251 11.13 -16.85 3.45
C PRO A 251 10.11 -16.70 4.58
N ASN A 252 10.47 -15.95 5.62
CA ASN A 252 9.50 -15.52 6.62
C ASN A 252 8.71 -14.31 6.07
N LEU A 253 7.38 -14.29 6.18
CA LEU A 253 6.56 -13.16 5.70
C LEU A 253 7.03 -11.81 6.28
N TYR A 254 7.46 -11.76 7.55
CA TYR A 254 7.96 -10.55 8.19
C TYR A 254 9.27 -10.03 7.58
N THR A 255 10.12 -10.88 7.00
CA THR A 255 11.31 -10.45 6.27
C THR A 255 10.98 -10.18 4.80
N ALA A 256 10.23 -11.07 4.14
CA ALA A 256 9.83 -10.92 2.74
C ALA A 256 9.06 -9.62 2.45
N THR A 257 8.21 -9.15 3.38
CA THR A 257 7.50 -7.86 3.22
C THR A 257 8.33 -6.62 3.56
N ARG A 258 9.48 -6.77 4.24
CA ARG A 258 10.40 -5.67 4.54
C ARG A 258 11.48 -5.54 3.47
N SER A 259 11.98 -6.66 2.96
CA SER A 259 13.06 -6.73 1.98
C SER A 259 12.57 -6.58 0.53
N ALA A 260 11.43 -5.92 0.29
CA ALA A 260 10.99 -5.57 -1.06
C ALA A 260 12.03 -4.62 -1.67
N PRO A 261 12.79 -5.04 -2.71
CA PRO A 261 13.90 -4.24 -3.20
C PRO A 261 13.38 -2.97 -3.87
N ALA A 262 13.95 -1.82 -3.51
CA ALA A 262 13.80 -0.61 -4.32
C ALA A 262 14.27 -0.94 -5.74
N SER A 263 13.42 -0.72 -6.75
CA SER A 263 13.74 -1.07 -8.14
C SER A 263 15.14 -0.58 -8.51
N PRO A 264 16.01 -1.43 -9.10
CA PRO A 264 17.36 -1.03 -9.43
C PRO A 264 17.32 0.24 -10.28
N ARG A 265 17.93 1.30 -9.76
CA ARG A 265 18.01 2.60 -10.42
C ARG A 265 18.70 2.35 -11.78
N PRO A 266 18.07 2.69 -12.92
CA PRO A 266 18.67 2.40 -14.21
C PRO A 266 20.00 3.14 -14.30
N GLU A 267 21.09 2.39 -14.42
CA GLU A 267 22.41 2.96 -14.65
C GLU A 267 22.38 3.77 -15.94
N LYS A 268 23.03 4.93 -15.93
CA LYS A 268 23.29 5.66 -17.17
C LYS A 268 24.35 4.88 -17.94
N GLY A 269 23.92 4.14 -18.96
CA GLY A 269 24.82 3.66 -20.00
C GLY A 269 25.29 4.83 -20.86
N ASP A 270 26.33 5.54 -20.44
CA ASP A 270 27.02 6.51 -21.29
C ASP A 270 27.76 5.76 -22.41
N THR A 271 27.46 6.10 -23.68
CA THR A 271 27.82 5.25 -24.84
C THR A 271 28.82 5.91 -25.79
N LYS A 272 30.02 5.31 -25.95
CA LYS A 272 30.94 5.45 -27.10
C LYS A 272 31.53 6.87 -27.36
N PRO A 273 32.47 7.04 -28.31
CA PRO A 273 33.24 6.07 -29.13
C PRO A 273 34.67 5.83 -28.56
N ASP A 274 35.67 5.30 -29.28
CA ASP A 274 35.94 4.00 -29.96
C ASP A 274 37.47 4.02 -30.30
N ALA A 275 38.21 3.03 -30.83
CA ALA A 275 37.97 1.66 -31.32
C ALA A 275 39.32 0.86 -31.28
N GLY A 276 39.31 -0.46 -31.52
CA GLY A 276 40.54 -1.24 -31.73
C GLY A 276 40.32 -2.76 -31.85
N ALA A 277 40.82 -3.37 -32.92
CA ALA A 277 40.94 -4.83 -33.10
C ALA A 277 42.19 -5.36 -32.32
N VAL A 278 42.40 -6.64 -32.04
CA VAL A 278 42.38 -7.83 -32.92
C VAL A 278 42.14 -9.14 -32.12
N LYS A 279 41.58 -10.18 -32.78
CA LYS A 279 41.43 -11.56 -32.27
C LYS A 279 42.61 -12.45 -32.72
N PRO A 280 43.21 -13.25 -31.82
CA PRO A 280 43.23 -14.72 -32.01
C PRO A 280 42.73 -15.44 -30.74
N GLU A 281 41.89 -16.48 -30.81
CA GLU A 281 42.15 -17.86 -31.30
C GLU A 281 42.95 -18.69 -30.28
N ALA A 282 42.48 -19.90 -29.96
CA ALA A 282 42.69 -20.54 -28.66
C ALA A 282 43.79 -21.61 -28.59
N ALA A 283 44.23 -21.92 -27.36
CA ALA A 283 44.83 -23.20 -26.95
C ALA A 283 44.38 -23.55 -25.51
N PRO A 284 44.22 -24.83 -25.14
CA PRO A 284 43.62 -25.25 -23.87
C PRO A 284 44.62 -25.39 -22.71
N VAL A 285 44.14 -25.29 -21.47
CA VAL A 285 44.89 -25.62 -20.25
C VAL A 285 44.27 -26.84 -19.57
N VAL A 286 45.12 -27.81 -19.20
CA VAL A 286 44.75 -29.08 -18.56
C VAL A 286 44.54 -28.88 -17.05
N PRO A 287 43.51 -29.48 -16.41
CA PRO A 287 43.33 -29.37 -14.97
C PRO A 287 44.40 -30.18 -14.20
N PRO A 288 44.95 -29.65 -13.09
CA PRO A 288 45.87 -30.40 -12.25
C PRO A 288 45.12 -31.46 -11.43
N VAL A 289 45.52 -32.72 -11.59
CA VAL A 289 45.17 -33.77 -10.62
C VAL A 289 46.07 -33.60 -9.40
N ILE A 290 45.46 -33.44 -8.22
CA ILE A 290 46.11 -33.66 -6.93
C ILE A 290 45.25 -34.67 -6.18
N GLY A 291 45.88 -35.71 -5.65
CA GLY A 291 45.22 -36.71 -4.82
C GLY A 291 46.17 -37.23 -3.75
N ILE A 292 45.59 -38.03 -2.83
CA ILE A 292 46.28 -38.79 -1.77
C ILE A 292 46.88 -37.93 -0.66
N ALA A 293 46.07 -37.75 0.39
CA ALA A 293 46.35 -38.37 1.68
C ALA A 293 45.04 -39.01 2.19
#